data_AF-A0AB33EA23-F1
#
_entry.id   AF-A0AB33EA23-F1
#
_cell.length_a   1.000
_cell.length_b   1.000
_cell.length_c   1.000
_cell.angle_alpha   90.00
_cell.angle_beta   90.00
_cell.angle_gamma   90.00
#
_symmetry.space_group_name_H-M   'P 1'
#
loop_
_entity.id
_entity.type
_entity.pdbx_description
1 polymer ?
#
loop_
_entity_poly.entity_id
_entity_poly.type
_entity_poly.pdbx_seq_one_letter_code
_entity_poly.pdbx_strand_id
1 'polypeptide(L)'
;MMTQVPRYHGWSLFGLLAMLVLLMTGLILLLNPDLVEATRSAIRATARTSFALFLAAFTASALAVLVPSPFSRSLVRERRFIGLAFAFSHLVHAILIYSYGQLNPEFWPGRTTVGNIPGSVGYLFILLMALTSFKTTARLIGPKAWKALHTSGMWVIAAVFTFSNFKRIPLSAWYVLPFGLMFSAIVIRLLGKIAQKYKRSARNTLLTE
;
A
#
# COMPACT_ATOMS: atom_id res chain seq x y z
N MET A 1 7.71 37.47 -0.11
CA MET A 1 6.42 36.85 0.24
C MET A 1 6.62 35.34 0.28
N MET A 2 6.88 34.74 1.44
CA MET A 2 6.97 33.28 1.55
C MET A 2 5.56 32.70 1.39
N THR A 3 5.28 32.10 0.25
CA THR A 3 4.07 31.30 0.06
C THR A 3 4.08 30.17 1.08
N GLN A 4 3.25 30.29 2.11
CA GLN A 4 2.97 29.22 3.06
C GLN A 4 2.33 28.06 2.26
N VAL A 5 3.16 27.13 1.78
CA VAL A 5 2.67 25.91 1.13
C VAL A 5 1.76 25.20 2.14
N PRO A 6 0.50 24.86 1.79
CA PRO A 6 -0.39 24.16 2.69
C PRO A 6 0.30 22.92 3.24
N ARG A 7 0.47 22.89 4.56
CA ARG A 7 1.09 21.76 5.26
C ARG A 7 0.04 20.67 5.43
N TYR A 8 -0.13 19.79 4.43
CA TYR A 8 -1.03 18.65 4.51
C TYR A 8 -0.56 17.63 5.56
N HIS A 9 -1.35 17.44 6.62
CA HIS A 9 -1.08 16.52 7.71
C HIS A 9 -2.34 15.75 8.12
N GLY A 10 -2.16 14.52 8.56
CA GLY A 10 -3.25 13.73 9.10
C GLY A 10 -4.39 13.50 8.12
N TRP A 11 -5.61 13.83 8.55
CA TRP A 11 -6.83 13.66 7.74
C TRP A 11 -6.84 14.53 6.47
N SER A 12 -6.22 15.71 6.50
CA SER A 12 -6.11 16.56 5.30
C SER A 12 -5.24 15.91 4.22
N LEU A 13 -4.16 15.23 4.61
CA LEU A 13 -3.32 14.45 3.71
C LEU A 13 -4.09 13.25 3.14
N PHE A 14 -4.81 12.50 4.00
CA PHE A 14 -5.67 11.41 3.53
C PHE A 14 -6.71 11.91 2.52
N GLY A 15 -7.41 13.00 2.84
CA GLY A 15 -8.44 13.60 1.97
C GLY A 15 -7.87 14.03 0.62
N LEU A 16 -6.70 14.67 0.61
CA LEU A 16 -6.00 15.01 -0.63
C LEU A 16 -5.66 13.77 -1.46
N LEU A 17 -5.05 12.74 -0.86
CA LEU A 17 -4.69 11.52 -1.58
C LEU A 17 -5.93 10.78 -2.11
N ALA A 18 -6.99 10.69 -1.32
CA ALA A 18 -8.26 10.09 -1.75
C ALA A 18 -8.90 10.87 -2.91
N MET A 19 -8.91 12.21 -2.82
CA MET A 19 -9.39 13.07 -3.91
C MET A 19 -8.58 12.87 -5.18
N LEU A 20 -7.24 12.81 -5.09
CA LEU A 20 -6.38 12.58 -6.25
C LEU A 20 -6.64 11.21 -6.89
N VAL A 21 -6.89 10.16 -6.08
CA VAL A 21 -7.28 8.84 -6.61
C VAL A 21 -8.62 8.91 -7.34
N LEU A 22 -9.63 9.58 -6.76
CA LEU A 22 -10.94 9.74 -7.39
C LEU A 22 -10.87 10.57 -8.67
N LEU A 23 -10.14 11.69 -8.65
CA LEU A 23 -9.95 12.56 -9.80
C LEU A 23 -9.26 11.80 -10.95
N MET A 24 -8.14 11.12 -10.67
CA MET A 24 -7.45 10.29 -11.65
C MET A 24 -8.39 9.23 -12.24
N THR A 25 -9.14 8.53 -11.38
CA THR A 25 -10.07 7.47 -11.81
C THR A 25 -11.20 8.05 -12.68
N GLY A 26 -11.82 9.15 -12.24
CA GLY A 26 -12.89 9.83 -12.95
C GLY A 26 -12.43 10.36 -14.31
N LEU A 27 -11.25 11.00 -14.37
CA LEU A 27 -10.68 11.47 -15.64
C LEU A 27 -10.43 10.32 -16.62
N ILE A 28 -9.89 9.18 -16.16
CA ILE A 28 -9.71 8.00 -17.02
C ILE A 28 -11.06 7.51 -17.55
N LEU A 29 -12.09 7.43 -16.70
CA LEU A 29 -13.40 6.94 -17.11
C LEU A 29 -14.13 7.91 -18.06
N LEU A 30 -13.97 9.22 -17.88
CA LEU A 30 -14.67 10.24 -18.68
C LEU A 30 -14.01 10.51 -20.03
N LEU A 31 -12.68 10.40 -20.12
CA LEU A 31 -11.92 10.76 -21.33
C LEU A 31 -11.73 9.60 -22.31
N ASN A 32 -12.14 8.38 -21.95
CA ASN A 32 -12.05 7.20 -22.80
C ASN A 32 -13.44 6.83 -23.32
N PRO A 33 -13.68 6.87 -24.65
CA PRO A 33 -15.00 6.58 -25.23
C PRO A 33 -15.49 5.15 -24.99
N ASP A 34 -14.57 4.18 -24.93
CA ASP A 34 -14.88 2.78 -24.63
C ASP A 34 -14.78 2.54 -23.12
N LEU A 35 -15.93 2.28 -22.49
CA LEU A 35 -16.01 2.06 -21.05
C LEU A 35 -15.26 0.80 -20.57
N VAL A 36 -15.14 -0.24 -21.40
CA VAL A 36 -14.41 -1.47 -21.06
C VAL A 36 -12.92 -1.16 -20.96
N GLU A 37 -12.35 -0.51 -21.97
CA GLU A 37 -10.95 -0.10 -21.98
C GLU A 37 -10.65 1.02 -20.97
N ALA A 38 -11.59 1.93 -20.74
CA ALA A 38 -11.52 2.95 -19.70
C ALA A 38 -11.39 2.29 -18.31
N THR A 39 -12.29 1.35 -18.01
CA THR A 39 -12.29 0.63 -16.73
C THR A 39 -11.01 -0.20 -16.58
N ARG A 40 -10.55 -0.89 -17.63
CA ARG A 40 -9.28 -1.62 -17.62
C ARG A 40 -8.08 -0.70 -17.34
N SER A 41 -8.09 0.50 -17.92
CA SER A 41 -7.05 1.51 -17.69
C SER A 41 -7.09 2.04 -16.25
N ALA A 42 -8.29 2.31 -15.72
CA ALA A 42 -8.48 2.74 -14.33
C ALA A 42 -8.04 1.67 -13.33
N ILE A 43 -8.28 0.37 -13.61
CA ILE A 43 -7.77 -0.76 -12.81
C ILE A 43 -6.24 -0.71 -12.75
N ARG A 44 -5.55 -0.52 -13.88
CA ARG A 44 -4.08 -0.43 -13.91
C ARG A 44 -3.57 0.78 -13.14
N ALA A 45 -4.21 1.94 -13.30
CA ALA A 45 -3.82 3.17 -12.63
C ALA A 45 -3.99 3.09 -11.11
N THR A 46 -5.11 2.57 -10.63
CA THR A 46 -5.38 2.38 -9.18
C THR A 46 -4.48 1.30 -8.58
N ALA A 47 -4.13 0.23 -9.31
CA ALA A 47 -3.15 -0.76 -8.86
C ALA A 47 -1.76 -0.12 -8.64
N ARG A 48 -1.29 0.68 -9.59
CA ARG A 48 0.01 1.39 -9.51
C ARG A 48 0.02 2.43 -8.38
N THR A 49 -1.05 3.19 -8.24
CA THR A 49 -1.21 4.19 -7.17
C THR A 49 -1.17 3.52 -5.79
N SER A 50 -1.91 2.42 -5.65
CA SER A 50 -1.91 1.63 -4.42
C SER A 50 -0.54 1.05 -4.11
N PHE A 51 0.15 0.52 -5.12
CA PHE A 51 1.51 0.00 -4.96
C PHE A 51 2.47 1.08 -4.44
N ALA A 52 2.42 2.28 -5.01
CA ALA A 52 3.24 3.41 -4.56
C ALA A 52 2.93 3.83 -3.11
N LEU A 53 1.65 3.96 -2.76
CA LEU A 53 1.23 4.29 -1.39
C LEU A 53 1.64 3.20 -0.39
N PHE A 54 1.50 1.92 -0.77
CA PHE A 54 1.95 0.80 0.03
C PHE A 54 3.46 0.81 0.23
N LEU A 55 4.26 1.00 -0.83
CA LEU A 55 5.72 1.11 -0.72
C LEU A 55 6.15 2.21 0.25
N ALA A 56 5.52 3.37 0.17
CA ALA A 56 5.76 4.49 1.08
C ALA A 56 5.46 4.10 2.54
N ALA A 57 4.29 3.51 2.81
CA ALA A 57 3.92 3.05 4.15
C ALA A 57 4.79 1.87 4.66
N PHE A 58 5.24 1.02 3.74
CA PHE A 58 6.02 -0.19 4.02
C PHE A 58 7.46 0.12 4.42
N THR A 59 8.09 1.07 3.71
CA THR A 59 9.49 1.45 3.88
C THR A 59 9.69 2.56 4.92
N ALA A 60 8.63 3.26 5.33
CA ALA A 60 8.67 4.39 6.27
C ALA A 60 9.63 4.21 7.46
N SER A 61 9.44 3.16 8.25
CA SER A 61 10.24 2.93 9.46
C SER A 61 11.69 2.54 9.16
N ALA A 62 11.95 1.89 8.02
CA ALA A 62 13.31 1.51 7.63
C ALA A 62 14.09 2.72 7.14
N LEU A 63 13.47 3.57 6.31
CA LEU A 63 14.06 4.82 5.85
C LEU A 63 14.39 5.75 7.02
N ALA A 64 13.51 5.86 8.02
CA ALA A 64 13.78 6.68 9.20
C ALA A 64 15.00 6.22 10.03
N VAL A 65 15.41 4.96 9.90
CA VAL A 65 16.53 4.38 10.64
C VAL A 65 17.82 4.43 9.84
N LEU A 66 17.74 4.05 8.55
CA LEU A 66 18.88 3.91 7.65
C LEU A 66 19.29 5.26 7.05
N VAL A 67 18.32 6.12 6.73
CA VAL A 67 18.55 7.44 6.11
C VAL A 67 17.69 8.49 6.84
N PRO A 68 18.03 8.83 8.09
CA PRO A 68 17.25 9.76 8.90
C PRO A 68 17.25 11.16 8.28
N SER A 69 16.07 11.67 7.93
CA SER A 69 15.88 12.98 7.30
C SER A 69 14.52 13.57 7.70
N PRO A 70 14.26 14.88 7.47
CA PRO A 70 12.93 15.45 7.66
C PRO A 70 11.85 14.69 6.89
N PHE A 71 12.17 14.22 5.68
CA PHE A 71 11.28 13.43 4.84
C PHE A 71 10.96 12.06 5.47
N SER A 72 11.96 11.26 5.85
CA SER A 72 11.71 9.93 6.42
C SER A 72 10.99 9.99 7.78
N ARG A 73 11.25 11.05 8.57
CA ARG A 73 10.46 11.35 9.79
C ARG A 73 9.00 11.70 9.49
N SER A 74 8.77 12.54 8.48
CA SER A 74 7.42 12.88 8.01
C SER A 74 6.67 11.63 7.55
N LEU A 75 7.35 10.74 6.82
CA LEU A 75 6.76 9.50 6.32
C LEU A 75 6.32 8.55 7.45
N VAL A 76 7.10 8.47 8.53
CA VAL A 76 6.70 7.71 9.74
C VAL A 76 5.51 8.35 10.45
N ARG A 77 5.50 9.68 10.59
CA ARG A 77 4.40 10.42 11.23
C ARG A 77 3.08 10.23 10.50
N GLU A 78 3.11 10.32 9.17
CA GLU A 78 1.90 10.23 8.32
C GLU A 78 1.55 8.80 7.89
N ARG A 79 2.34 7.80 8.29
CA ARG A 79 2.24 6.40 7.82
C ARG A 79 0.82 5.83 7.93
N ARG A 80 0.09 6.18 8.98
CA ARG A 80 -1.31 5.77 9.19
C ARG A 80 -2.20 6.28 8.05
N PHE A 81 -2.09 7.55 7.71
CA PHE A 81 -2.92 8.21 6.70
C PHE A 81 -2.55 7.78 5.29
N ILE A 82 -1.26 7.55 5.03
CA ILE A 82 -0.78 6.95 3.77
C ILE A 82 -1.30 5.50 3.63
N GLY A 83 -1.27 4.71 4.71
CA GLY A 83 -1.84 3.36 4.73
C GLY A 83 -3.36 3.33 4.50
N LEU A 84 -4.09 4.31 5.06
CA LEU A 84 -5.52 4.49 4.80
C LEU A 84 -5.78 4.92 3.34
N ALA A 85 -4.96 5.81 2.78
CA ALA A 85 -5.06 6.18 1.37
C ALA A 85 -4.78 4.99 0.44
N PHE A 86 -3.82 4.14 0.78
CA PHE A 86 -3.59 2.87 0.11
C PHE A 86 -4.84 1.97 0.15
N ALA A 87 -5.45 1.79 1.33
CA ALA A 87 -6.65 0.99 1.47
C ALA A 87 -7.83 1.56 0.67
N PHE A 88 -8.01 2.88 0.68
CA PHE A 88 -9.03 3.56 -0.13
C PHE A 88 -8.78 3.37 -1.64
N SER A 89 -7.54 3.55 -2.09
CA SER A 89 -7.16 3.28 -3.49
C SER A 89 -7.41 1.82 -3.89
N HIS A 90 -7.18 0.86 -3.00
CA HIS A 90 -7.52 -0.55 -3.23
C HIS A 90 -9.02 -0.83 -3.22
N LEU A 91 -9.81 -0.09 -2.42
CA LEU A 91 -11.26 -0.19 -2.48
C LEU A 91 -11.79 0.27 -3.84
N VAL A 92 -11.32 1.42 -4.34
CA VAL A 92 -11.67 1.89 -5.70
C VAL A 92 -11.21 0.87 -6.74
N HIS A 93 -10.01 0.31 -6.59
CA HIS A 93 -9.51 -0.78 -7.45
C HIS A 93 -10.42 -2.01 -7.45
N ALA A 94 -10.92 -2.44 -6.28
CA ALA A 94 -11.83 -3.57 -6.15
C ALA A 94 -13.18 -3.32 -6.84
N ILE A 95 -13.74 -2.12 -6.66
CA ILE A 95 -14.97 -1.69 -7.33
C ILE A 95 -14.77 -1.73 -8.85
N LEU A 96 -13.64 -1.19 -9.36
CA LEU A 96 -13.33 -1.23 -10.79
C LEU A 96 -13.15 -2.65 -11.33
N ILE A 97 -12.52 -3.55 -10.59
CA ILE A 97 -12.43 -4.99 -10.96
C ILE A 97 -13.83 -5.58 -11.06
N TYR A 98 -14.70 -5.28 -10.09
CA TYR A 98 -16.06 -5.78 -10.11
C TYR A 98 -16.84 -5.25 -11.31
N SER A 99 -16.81 -3.93 -11.53
CA SER A 99 -17.44 -3.26 -12.67
C SER A 99 -16.93 -3.80 -14.01
N TYR A 100 -15.61 -3.99 -14.15
CA TYR A 100 -15.03 -4.56 -15.36
C TYR A 100 -15.57 -5.96 -15.66
N GLY A 101 -15.79 -6.77 -14.62
CA GLY A 101 -16.38 -8.09 -14.79
C GLY A 101 -17.86 -8.09 -15.15
N GLN A 102 -18.60 -7.03 -14.83
CA GLN A 102 -19.97 -6.84 -15.33
C GLN A 102 -19.98 -6.38 -16.78
N LEU A 103 -18.99 -5.58 -17.19
CA LEU A 103 -18.87 -5.06 -18.55
C LEU A 103 -18.26 -6.06 -19.53
N ASN A 104 -17.50 -7.04 -19.04
CA ASN A 104 -16.81 -8.05 -19.85
C ASN A 104 -17.24 -9.45 -19.40
N PRO A 105 -18.23 -10.08 -20.08
CA PRO A 105 -18.84 -11.35 -19.66
C PRO A 105 -17.84 -12.51 -19.47
N GLU A 106 -16.75 -12.52 -20.23
CA GLU A 106 -15.71 -13.56 -20.17
C GLU A 106 -14.75 -13.40 -18.98
N PHE A 107 -14.78 -12.27 -18.29
CA PHE A 107 -13.82 -11.96 -17.23
C PHE A 107 -13.94 -12.87 -16.01
N TRP A 108 -15.17 -13.17 -15.57
CA TRP A 108 -15.39 -14.03 -14.41
C TRP A 108 -15.19 -15.52 -14.72
N PRO A 109 -15.76 -16.06 -15.82
CA PRO A 109 -15.50 -17.45 -16.23
C PRO A 109 -14.01 -17.75 -16.45
N GLY A 110 -13.24 -16.77 -16.94
CA GLY A 110 -11.80 -16.90 -17.16
C GLY A 110 -10.94 -16.94 -15.87
N ARG A 111 -11.52 -16.89 -14.67
CA ARG A 111 -10.79 -16.87 -13.39
C ARG A 111 -11.02 -18.14 -12.59
N THR A 112 -9.94 -18.73 -12.10
CA THR A 112 -10.01 -19.87 -11.18
C THR A 112 -10.01 -19.41 -9.72
N THR A 113 -10.68 -20.17 -8.86
CA THR A 113 -10.67 -19.94 -7.39
C THR A 113 -9.24 -19.88 -6.85
N VAL A 114 -8.39 -20.84 -7.24
CA VAL A 114 -6.98 -20.91 -6.81
C VAL A 114 -6.19 -19.69 -7.29
N GLY A 115 -6.39 -19.23 -8.53
CA GLY A 115 -5.72 -18.06 -9.07
C GLY A 115 -6.08 -16.75 -8.37
N ASN A 116 -7.25 -16.68 -7.72
CA ASN A 116 -7.74 -15.52 -7.00
C ASN A 116 -7.33 -15.50 -5.52
N ILE A 117 -6.89 -16.63 -4.92
CA ILE A 117 -6.51 -16.73 -3.49
C ILE A 117 -5.58 -15.59 -3.05
N PRO A 118 -4.44 -15.30 -3.74
CA PRO A 118 -3.54 -14.24 -3.30
C PRO A 118 -4.20 -12.86 -3.25
N GLY A 119 -5.08 -12.58 -4.23
CA GLY A 119 -5.84 -11.33 -4.27
C GLY A 119 -6.83 -11.23 -3.12
N SER A 120 -7.62 -12.28 -2.89
CA SER A 120 -8.62 -12.34 -1.82
C SER A 120 -7.98 -12.20 -0.43
N VAL A 121 -6.86 -12.90 -0.19
CA VAL A 121 -6.09 -12.79 1.06
C VAL A 121 -5.55 -11.37 1.22
N GLY A 122 -5.03 -10.76 0.15
CA GLY A 122 -4.60 -9.36 0.15
C GLY A 122 -5.71 -8.41 0.59
N TYR A 123 -6.90 -8.51 -0.01
CA TYR A 123 -8.05 -7.68 0.34
C TYR A 123 -8.52 -7.88 1.79
N LEU A 124 -8.52 -9.12 2.29
CA LEU A 124 -8.87 -9.40 3.68
C LEU A 124 -7.92 -8.66 4.65
N PHE A 125 -6.61 -8.75 4.44
CA PHE A 125 -5.65 -8.04 5.29
C PHE A 125 -5.77 -6.52 5.17
N ILE A 126 -6.00 -5.99 3.95
CA ILE A 126 -6.22 -4.56 3.74
C ILE A 126 -7.44 -4.09 4.55
N LEU A 127 -8.56 -4.81 4.46
CA LEU A 127 -9.78 -4.48 5.18
C LEU A 127 -9.55 -4.51 6.70
N LEU A 128 -9.00 -5.61 7.23
CA LEU A 128 -8.76 -5.76 8.67
C LEU A 128 -7.82 -4.67 9.20
N MET A 129 -6.75 -4.37 8.48
CA MET A 129 -5.81 -3.31 8.86
C MET A 129 -6.44 -1.91 8.79
N ALA A 130 -7.26 -1.64 7.77
CA ALA A 130 -7.97 -0.37 7.63
C ALA A 130 -8.98 -0.18 8.78
N LEU A 131 -9.81 -1.19 9.06
CA LEU A 131 -10.80 -1.16 10.14
C LEU A 131 -10.13 -0.99 11.51
N THR A 132 -8.94 -1.56 11.72
CA THR A 132 -8.18 -1.45 12.97
C THR A 132 -7.20 -0.27 12.99
N SER A 133 -7.30 0.66 12.04
CA SER A 133 -6.50 1.89 12.01
C SER A 133 -7.15 3.05 12.80
N PHE A 134 -8.25 2.81 13.53
CA PHE A 134 -8.94 3.81 14.35
C PHE A 134 -8.72 3.52 15.84
N LYS A 135 -8.72 4.56 16.69
CA LYS A 135 -8.40 4.41 18.13
C LYS A 135 -9.32 3.41 18.81
N THR A 136 -10.62 3.48 18.55
CA THR A 136 -11.63 2.60 19.16
C THR A 136 -11.42 1.14 18.75
N THR A 137 -11.36 0.87 17.45
CA THR A 137 -11.21 -0.50 16.93
C THR A 137 -9.83 -1.12 17.23
N ALA A 138 -8.77 -0.31 17.26
CA ALA A 138 -7.45 -0.76 17.69
C ALA A 138 -7.43 -1.17 19.17
N ARG A 139 -8.21 -0.49 20.02
CA ARG A 139 -8.35 -0.86 21.44
C ARG A 139 -9.13 -2.16 21.62
N LEU A 140 -10.16 -2.42 20.79
CA LEU A 140 -10.97 -3.64 20.88
C LEU A 140 -10.13 -4.93 20.72
N ILE A 141 -9.15 -4.93 19.82
CA ILE A 141 -8.29 -6.11 19.61
C ILE A 141 -7.04 -6.13 20.52
N GLY A 142 -6.78 -5.03 21.23
CA GLY A 142 -5.62 -4.88 22.10
C GLY A 142 -4.28 -4.70 21.36
N PRO A 143 -3.26 -4.16 22.07
CA PRO A 143 -1.99 -3.75 21.45
C PRO A 143 -1.18 -4.91 20.86
N LYS A 144 -1.23 -6.11 21.47
CA LYS A 144 -0.50 -7.29 20.99
C LYS A 144 -1.06 -7.79 19.65
N ALA A 145 -2.39 -8.02 19.58
CA ALA A 145 -3.03 -8.48 18.34
C ALA A 145 -2.97 -7.41 17.25
N TRP A 146 -3.17 -6.14 17.61
CA TRP A 146 -3.01 -5.03 16.66
C TRP A 146 -1.62 -5.00 16.02
N LYS A 147 -0.57 -5.11 16.84
CA LYS A 147 0.81 -5.16 16.34
C LYS A 147 1.07 -6.38 15.48
N ALA A 148 0.56 -7.55 15.87
CA ALA A 148 0.67 -8.78 15.09
C ALA A 148 0.00 -8.63 13.72
N LEU A 149 -1.27 -8.21 13.70
CA LEU A 149 -2.07 -7.98 12.49
C LEU A 149 -1.40 -6.99 11.53
N HIS A 150 -1.00 -5.81 12.04
CA HIS A 150 -0.37 -4.79 11.19
C HIS A 150 1.03 -5.20 10.73
N THR A 151 1.75 -6.02 11.50
CA THR A 151 3.06 -6.51 11.07
C THR A 151 2.93 -7.61 10.03
N SER A 152 2.12 -8.63 10.28
CA SER A 152 1.90 -9.76 9.38
C SER A 152 1.20 -9.30 8.11
N GLY A 153 0.15 -8.49 8.20
CA GLY A 153 -0.60 -7.99 7.06
C GLY A 153 0.28 -7.20 6.09
N MET A 154 1.21 -6.39 6.60
CA MET A 154 2.19 -5.73 5.73
C MET A 154 3.11 -6.70 4.99
N TRP A 155 3.53 -7.80 5.62
CA TRP A 155 4.35 -8.81 4.93
C TRP A 155 3.53 -9.64 3.94
N VAL A 156 2.28 -9.94 4.26
CA VAL A 156 1.35 -10.62 3.35
C VAL A 156 1.09 -9.76 2.11
N ILE A 157 0.73 -8.48 2.29
CA ILE A 157 0.49 -7.55 1.17
C ILE A 157 1.76 -7.37 0.31
N ALA A 158 2.94 -7.26 0.95
CA ALA A 158 4.22 -7.24 0.26
C ALA A 158 4.43 -8.50 -0.59
N ALA A 159 4.19 -9.69 -0.04
CA ALA A 159 4.30 -10.96 -0.77
C ALA A 159 3.31 -11.04 -1.94
N VAL A 160 2.07 -10.60 -1.73
CA VAL A 160 1.04 -10.55 -2.79
C VAL A 160 1.46 -9.63 -3.93
N PHE A 161 1.97 -8.43 -3.64
CA PHE A 161 2.50 -7.53 -4.68
C PHE A 161 3.71 -8.13 -5.39
N THR A 162 4.67 -8.69 -4.66
CA THR A 162 5.85 -9.35 -5.24
C THR A 162 5.43 -10.47 -6.20
N PHE A 163 4.61 -11.41 -5.72
CA PHE A 163 4.13 -12.54 -6.51
C PHE A 163 3.30 -12.09 -7.72
N SER A 164 2.41 -11.11 -7.54
CA SER A 164 1.55 -10.61 -8.61
C SER A 164 2.30 -9.90 -9.72
N ASN A 165 3.44 -9.27 -9.43
CA ASN A 165 4.31 -8.67 -10.44
C ASN A 165 5.24 -9.72 -11.06
N PHE A 166 5.87 -10.58 -10.24
CA PHE A 166 6.76 -11.64 -10.70
C PHE A 166 6.12 -12.54 -11.74
N LYS A 167 4.92 -13.09 -11.44
CA LYS A 167 4.23 -14.00 -12.35
C LYS A 167 3.80 -13.37 -13.68
N ARG A 168 3.84 -12.04 -13.79
CA ARG A 168 3.46 -11.27 -14.99
C ARG A 168 4.66 -10.81 -15.81
N ILE A 169 5.90 -11.05 -15.35
CA ILE A 169 7.11 -10.75 -16.13
C ILE A 169 7.08 -11.41 -17.52
N PRO A 170 6.66 -12.69 -17.68
CA PRO A 170 6.55 -13.28 -19.01
C PRO A 170 5.51 -12.63 -19.93
N LEU A 171 4.50 -11.94 -19.36
CA LEU A 171 3.48 -11.24 -20.13
C LEU A 171 3.96 -9.86 -20.61
N SER A 172 4.85 -9.21 -19.86
CA SER A 172 5.46 -7.94 -20.22
C SER A 172 6.69 -7.65 -19.35
N ALA A 173 7.81 -7.30 -20.00
CA ALA A 173 9.04 -6.90 -19.31
C ALA A 173 8.84 -5.69 -18.38
N TRP A 174 7.80 -4.88 -18.58
CA TRP A 174 7.43 -3.78 -17.68
C TRP A 174 7.29 -4.23 -16.22
N TYR A 175 6.84 -5.47 -15.97
CA TYR A 175 6.65 -5.99 -14.61
C TYR A 175 7.96 -6.22 -13.83
N VAL A 176 9.12 -6.17 -14.49
CA VAL A 176 10.44 -6.17 -13.82
C VAL A 176 10.57 -4.95 -12.90
N LEU A 177 10.07 -3.78 -13.31
CA LEU A 177 10.17 -2.55 -12.53
C LEU A 177 9.42 -2.63 -11.18
N PRO A 178 8.08 -2.87 -11.13
CA PRO A 178 7.37 -2.97 -9.85
C PRO A 178 7.81 -4.18 -9.03
N PHE A 179 8.22 -5.29 -9.66
CA PHE A 179 8.82 -6.42 -8.94
C PHE A 179 10.14 -6.02 -8.25
N GLY A 180 11.06 -5.40 -8.99
CA GLY A 180 12.34 -4.93 -8.47
C GLY A 180 12.17 -3.92 -7.34
N LEU A 181 11.28 -2.93 -7.52
CA LEU A 181 10.96 -1.95 -6.47
C LEU A 181 10.44 -2.61 -5.18
N MET A 182 9.55 -3.60 -5.30
CA MET A 182 9.01 -4.31 -4.13
C MET A 182 10.09 -5.17 -3.46
N PHE A 183 10.92 -5.86 -4.25
CA PHE A 183 12.04 -6.64 -3.74
C PHE A 183 13.06 -5.76 -3.00
N SER A 184 13.46 -4.62 -3.59
CA SER A 184 14.31 -3.63 -2.93
C SER A 184 13.68 -3.10 -1.64
N ALA A 185 12.37 -2.83 -1.63
CA ALA A 185 11.66 -2.40 -0.43
C ALA A 185 11.66 -3.47 0.68
N ILE A 186 11.55 -4.75 0.33
CA ILE A 186 11.71 -5.88 1.27
C ILE A 186 13.12 -5.87 1.88
N VAL A 187 14.16 -5.78 1.04
CA VAL A 187 15.56 -5.73 1.49
C VAL A 187 15.79 -4.54 2.43
N ILE A 188 15.38 -3.33 2.02
CA ILE A 188 15.48 -2.11 2.84
C ILE A 188 14.78 -2.31 4.19
N ARG A 189 13.59 -2.92 4.20
CA ARG A 189 12.84 -3.14 5.44
C ARG A 189 13.52 -4.14 6.36
N LEU A 190 14.13 -5.19 5.83
CA LEU A 190 14.92 -6.15 6.61
C LEU A 190 16.18 -5.50 7.20
N LEU A 191 16.94 -4.77 6.39
CA LEU A 191 18.11 -4.01 6.84
C LEU A 191 17.75 -3.00 7.93
N GLY A 192 16.63 -2.28 7.77
CA GLY A 192 16.15 -1.34 8.77
C GLY A 192 15.80 -2.01 10.10
N LYS A 193 15.20 -3.21 10.07
CA LYS A 193 14.93 -4.00 11.28
C LYS A 193 16.22 -4.45 11.98
N ILE A 194 17.21 -4.90 11.21
CA ILE A 194 18.51 -5.31 11.71
C ILE A 194 19.21 -4.11 12.39
N ALA A 195 19.27 -2.96 11.71
CA ALA A 195 19.85 -1.73 12.25
C ALA A 195 19.14 -1.26 13.54
N GLN A 196 17.80 -1.37 13.63
CA GLN A 196 17.08 -1.07 14.86
C GLN A 196 17.44 -2.01 16.01
N LYS A 197 17.64 -3.31 15.73
CA LYS A 197 18.05 -4.29 16.75
C LYS A 197 19.43 -3.93 17.31
N TYR A 198 20.40 -3.62 16.45
CA TYR A 198 21.73 -3.19 16.87
C TYR A 198 21.70 -1.93 17.73
N LYS A 199 20.97 -0.88 17.30
CA LYS A 199 20.83 0.36 18.09
C LYS A 199 20.23 0.12 19.49
N ARG A 200 19.28 -0.80 19.62
CA ARG A 200 18.69 -1.16 20.92
C ARG A 200 19.66 -1.93 21.81
N SER A 201 20.42 -2.86 21.24
CA SER A 201 21.43 -3.63 21.98
C SER A 201 22.51 -2.71 22.54
N ALA A 202 23.09 -1.84 21.70
CA ALA A 202 24.12 -0.89 22.12
C ALA A 202 23.64 0.05 23.23
N ARG A 203 22.40 0.56 23.11
CA ARG A 203 21.82 1.41 24.16
C ARG A 203 21.62 0.68 25.49
N ASN A 204 21.24 -0.60 25.45
CA ASN A 204 21.03 -1.37 26.68
C ASN A 204 22.37 -1.63 27.40
N THR A 205 23.45 -1.89 26.64
CA THR A 205 24.79 -2.03 27.21
C THR A 205 25.24 -0.76 27.94
N LEU A 206 25.02 0.41 27.34
CA LEU A 206 25.35 1.71 27.95
C LEU A 206 24.51 2.07 29.19
N LEU A 207 23.40 1.39 29.44
CA LEU A 207 22.55 1.62 30.63
C LEU A 207 22.85 0.62 31.76
N THR A 208 23.65 -0.41 31.48
CA THR A 208 24.08 -1.44 32.44
C THR A 208 25.51 -1.22 32.94
N GLU A 209 26.23 -0.27 32.34
CA GLU A 209 27.52 0.29 32.80
C GLU A 209 27.28 1.59 33.57
#